data_AF-A0A1I2XXF1-F1
#
_entry.id   AF-A0A1I2XXF1-F1
#
_cell.length_a   1.000
_cell.length_b   1.000
_cell.length_c   1.000
_cell.angle_alpha   90.00
_cell.angle_beta   90.00
_cell.angle_gamma   90.00
#
_symmetry.space_group_name_H-M   'P 1'
#
loop_
_entity.id
_entity.type
_entity.pdbx_description
1 polymer ?
#
loop_
_entity_poly.entity_id
_entity_poly.type
_entity_poly.pdbx_seq_one_letter_code
_entity_poly.pdbx_strand_id
1 'polypeptide(L)'
;MGSKYTKRYTEEFKRDAIALVDSSDKTVTAVARELGISSESLRGWYRKAKTDRGEGTPGELTSAEREELKRLRKENREQQQTIEILKKATAFFAKENDR
;
A
#
# COMPACT_ATOMS: atom_id res chain seq x y z
N MET A 1 -14.18 -1.44 -21.79
CA MET A 1 -13.84 -2.86 -21.51
C MET A 1 -14.15 -3.15 -20.05
N GLY A 2 -14.98 -4.16 -19.79
CA GLY A 2 -15.68 -4.32 -18.51
C GLY A 2 -14.76 -4.58 -17.32
N SER A 3 -15.02 -3.87 -16.21
CA SER A 3 -14.58 -4.29 -14.89
C SER A 3 -15.27 -5.62 -14.58
N LYS A 4 -14.57 -6.73 -14.87
CA LYS A 4 -14.99 -8.08 -14.51
C LYS A 4 -14.87 -8.16 -13.00
N TYR A 5 -15.99 -8.04 -12.30
CA TYR A 5 -16.14 -8.00 -10.84
C TYR A 5 -14.97 -8.68 -10.11
N THR A 6 -14.06 -7.89 -9.54
CA THR A 6 -13.02 -8.43 -8.68
C THR A 6 -13.71 -8.98 -7.44
N LYS A 7 -13.77 -10.31 -7.31
CA LYS A 7 -14.30 -10.97 -6.12
C LYS A 7 -13.49 -10.45 -4.92
N ARG A 8 -14.14 -9.68 -4.04
CA ARG A 8 -13.50 -9.19 -2.81
C ARG A 8 -13.49 -10.35 -1.82
N TYR A 9 -12.29 -10.84 -1.53
CA TYR A 9 -12.06 -11.80 -0.47
C TYR A 9 -11.94 -11.04 0.86
N THR A 10 -12.50 -11.61 1.92
CA THR A 10 -12.32 -11.11 3.29
C THR A 10 -10.85 -11.22 3.70
N GLU A 11 -10.40 -10.40 4.64
CA GLU A 11 -9.02 -10.49 5.16
C GLU A 11 -8.79 -11.83 5.88
N GLU A 12 -9.83 -12.35 6.56
CA GLU A 12 -9.82 -13.69 7.17
C GLU A 12 -9.54 -14.76 6.12
N PHE A 13 -10.27 -14.77 5.00
CA PHE A 13 -10.05 -15.74 3.93
C PHE A 13 -8.63 -15.64 3.37
N LYS A 14 -8.10 -14.42 3.16
CA LYS A 14 -6.74 -14.25 2.67
C LYS A 14 -5.72 -14.79 3.68
N ARG A 15 -5.91 -14.51 4.97
CA ARG A 15 -5.05 -15.00 6.05
C ARG A 15 -5.05 -16.52 6.11
N ASP A 16 -6.23 -17.14 6.05
CA ASP A 16 -6.37 -18.59 6.09
C ASP A 16 -5.78 -19.25 4.84
N ALA A 17 -5.97 -18.64 3.66
CA ALA A 17 -5.35 -19.11 2.42
C ALA A 17 -3.81 -19.03 2.47
N ILE A 18 -3.25 -17.95 3.03
CA ILE A 18 -1.79 -17.83 3.26
C ILE A 18 -1.32 -18.88 4.27
N ALA A 19 -2.03 -19.05 5.39
CA ALA A 19 -1.71 -20.04 6.41
C ALA A 19 -1.72 -21.46 5.83
N LEU A 20 -2.67 -21.77 4.95
CA LEU A 20 -2.75 -23.05 4.25
C LEU A 20 -1.55 -23.27 3.32
N VAL A 21 -1.04 -22.23 2.65
CA VAL A 21 0.22 -22.34 1.90
C VAL A 21 1.38 -22.66 2.84
N ASP A 22 1.51 -21.94 3.95
CA ASP A 22 2.62 -22.13 4.91
C ASP A 22 2.55 -23.50 5.61
N SER A 23 1.36 -24.05 5.83
CA SER A 23 1.16 -25.34 6.51
C SER A 23 1.10 -26.56 5.58
N SER A 24 1.15 -26.36 4.26
CA SER A 24 1.08 -27.47 3.29
C SER A 24 2.39 -27.61 2.54
N ASP A 25 2.73 -28.84 2.14
CA ASP A 25 3.85 -29.10 1.22
C ASP A 25 3.50 -28.77 -0.25
N LYS A 26 2.48 -27.92 -0.47
CA LYS A 26 1.95 -27.59 -1.79
C LYS A 26 2.44 -26.23 -2.25
N THR A 27 2.61 -26.09 -3.56
CA THR A 27 2.90 -24.78 -4.16
C THR A 27 1.71 -23.83 -4.01
N VAL A 28 1.97 -22.52 -3.96
CA VAL A 28 0.94 -21.46 -4.00
C VAL A 28 -0.08 -21.70 -5.12
N THR A 29 0.38 -22.14 -6.30
CA THR A 29 -0.49 -22.41 -7.44
C THR A 29 -1.44 -23.58 -7.20
N ALA A 30 -0.97 -24.65 -6.55
CA ALA A 30 -1.79 -25.80 -6.20
C ALA A 30 -2.86 -25.43 -5.16
N VAL A 31 -2.47 -24.70 -4.11
CA VAL A 31 -3.40 -24.21 -3.09
C VAL A 31 -4.46 -23.27 -3.70
N ALA A 32 -4.05 -22.37 -4.59
CA ALA A 32 -4.99 -21.49 -5.29
C ALA A 32 -6.02 -22.27 -6.13
N ARG A 33 -5.58 -23.35 -6.79
CA ARG A 33 -6.46 -24.23 -7.58
C ARG A 33 -7.48 -24.96 -6.69
N GLU A 34 -7.05 -25.44 -5.52
CA GLU A 34 -7.93 -26.10 -4.54
C GLU A 34 -8.96 -25.13 -3.96
N LEU A 35 -8.56 -23.90 -3.68
CA LEU A 35 -9.44 -22.84 -3.19
C LEU A 35 -10.32 -22.20 -4.29
N GLY A 36 -10.09 -22.54 -5.57
CA GLY A 36 -10.82 -21.98 -6.69
C GLY A 36 -10.59 -20.48 -6.91
N ILE A 37 -9.39 -19.98 -6.56
CA ILE A 37 -9.01 -18.56 -6.69
C ILE A 37 -7.90 -18.37 -7.72
N SER A 38 -7.67 -17.12 -8.14
CA SER A 38 -6.53 -16.81 -9.01
C SER A 38 -5.21 -17.08 -8.28
N SER A 39 -4.31 -17.81 -8.94
CA SER A 39 -2.96 -18.09 -8.46
C SER A 39 -2.12 -16.82 -8.33
N GLU A 40 -2.33 -15.82 -9.19
CA GLU A 40 -1.67 -14.52 -9.11
C GLU A 40 -2.13 -13.74 -7.88
N SER A 41 -3.43 -13.78 -7.57
CA SER A 41 -3.98 -13.13 -6.37
C SER A 41 -3.37 -13.73 -5.10
N LEU A 42 -3.38 -15.06 -4.97
CA LEU A 42 -2.81 -15.74 -3.80
C LEU A 42 -1.30 -15.49 -3.69
N ARG A 43 -0.57 -15.53 -4.82
CA ARG A 43 0.87 -15.21 -4.85
C ARG A 43 1.15 -13.79 -4.39
N GLY A 44 0.33 -12.83 -4.81
CA GLY A 44 0.43 -11.43 -4.38
C GLY A 44 0.22 -11.28 -2.86
N TRP A 45 -0.81 -11.93 -2.31
CA TRP A 45 -1.05 -11.92 -0.86
C TRP A 45 0.08 -12.60 -0.10
N TYR A 46 0.55 -13.74 -0.58
CA TYR A 46 1.65 -14.49 0.02
C TYR A 46 2.96 -13.69 0.05
N ARG A 47 3.34 -13.08 -1.07
CA ARG A 47 4.53 -12.20 -1.15
C ARG A 47 4.42 -11.01 -0.21
N LYS A 48 3.24 -10.39 -0.16
CA LYS A 48 2.98 -9.26 0.75
C LYS A 48 3.11 -9.69 2.21
N ALA A 49 2.53 -10.83 2.59
CA ALA A 49 2.65 -11.39 3.93
C ALA A 49 4.11 -11.73 4.29
N LYS A 50 4.87 -12.34 3.37
CA LYS A 50 6.32 -12.57 3.55
C LYS A 50 7.08 -11.27 3.78
N THR A 51 6.80 -10.24 2.97
CA THR A 51 7.41 -8.91 3.13
C THR A 51 7.10 -8.34 4.51
N ASP A 52 5.83 -8.40 4.94
CA ASP A 52 5.39 -7.89 6.24
C ASP A 52 5.99 -8.66 7.44
N ARG A 53 6.45 -9.90 7.22
CA ARG A 53 7.21 -10.70 8.20
C ARG A 53 8.73 -10.48 8.16
N GLY A 54 9.22 -9.62 7.28
CA GLY A 54 10.66 -9.39 7.10
C GLY A 54 11.37 -10.42 6.21
N GLU A 55 10.62 -11.29 5.53
CA GLU A 55 11.12 -12.28 4.57
C GLU A 55 11.04 -11.77 3.12
N GLY A 56 10.86 -10.46 2.94
CA GLY A 56 10.79 -9.80 1.64
C GLY A 56 12.14 -9.67 0.95
N THR A 57 12.13 -9.24 -0.30
CA THR A 57 13.37 -8.88 -1.01
C THR A 57 13.93 -7.55 -0.47
N PRO A 58 15.27 -7.36 -0.48
CA PRO A 58 15.85 -6.10 -0.02
C PRO A 58 15.26 -4.88 -0.73
N GLY A 59 14.82 -3.89 0.04
CA GLY A 59 14.17 -2.68 -0.46
C GLY A 59 12.66 -2.78 -0.69
N GLU A 60 12.04 -3.95 -0.47
CA GLU A 60 10.58 -4.02 -0.39
C GLU A 60 10.05 -3.42 0.91
N LEU A 61 9.14 -2.47 0.77
CA LEU A 61 8.43 -1.89 1.89
C LEU A 61 7.33 -2.84 2.38
N THR A 62 7.23 -2.99 3.70
CA THR A 62 6.07 -3.56 4.37
C THR A 62 4.82 -2.72 4.11
N SER A 63 3.66 -3.29 4.39
CA SER A 63 2.36 -2.61 4.34
C SER A 63 2.35 -1.35 5.21
N ALA A 64 2.90 -1.45 6.42
CA ALA A 64 2.97 -0.34 7.36
C ALA A 64 3.90 0.78 6.84
N GLU A 65 5.09 0.44 6.34
CA GLU A 65 6.01 1.44 5.77
C GLU A 65 5.42 2.14 4.54
N ARG A 66 4.71 1.41 3.67
CA ARG A 66 4.03 2.03 2.51
C ARG A 66 2.94 3.00 2.94
N GLU A 67 2.18 2.65 3.98
CA GLU A 67 1.13 3.52 4.52
C GLU A 67 1.72 4.77 5.16
N GLU A 68 2.79 4.61 5.93
CA GLU A 68 3.52 5.71 6.54
C GLU A 68 4.09 6.66 5.48
N LEU A 69 4.75 6.12 4.46
CA LEU A 69 5.28 6.91 3.36
C LEU A 69 4.17 7.71 2.64
N LYS A 70 2.99 7.12 2.49
CA LYS A 70 1.83 7.81 1.90
C LYS A 70 1.35 8.94 2.80
N ARG A 71 1.30 8.73 4.12
CA ARG A 71 0.92 9.75 5.11
C ARG A 71 1.90 10.92 5.07
N LEU A 72 3.20 10.64 5.18
CA LEU A 72 4.26 11.66 5.16
C LEU A 72 4.25 12.46 3.86
N ARG A 73 4.06 11.81 2.71
CA ARG A 73 3.93 12.51 1.42
C ARG A 73 2.69 13.40 1.34
N LYS A 74 1.61 13.05 2.04
CA LYS A 74 0.42 13.90 2.14
C LYS A 74 0.71 15.13 3.00
N GLU A 75 1.24 14.91 4.19
CA GLU A 75 1.59 15.98 5.12
C GLU A 75 2.61 16.96 4.53
N ASN A 76 3.65 16.46 3.87
CA ASN A 76 4.66 17.31 3.24
C ASN A 76 4.05 18.24 2.17
N ARG A 77 3.09 17.75 1.38
CA ARG A 77 2.37 18.57 0.40
C ARG A 77 1.53 19.65 1.07
N GLU A 78 0.83 19.33 2.16
CA GLU A 78 0.03 20.29 2.92
C GLU A 78 0.92 21.38 3.56
N GLN A 79 2.08 20.99 4.07
CA GLN A 79 3.08 21.91 4.59
C GLN A 79 3.63 22.84 3.50
N GLN A 80 3.98 22.30 2.32
CA GLN A 80 4.45 23.12 1.20
C GLN A 80 3.39 24.14 0.76
N GLN A 81 2.13 23.72 0.66
CA GLN A 81 1.02 24.63 0.33
C GLN A 81 0.89 25.76 1.36
N THR A 82 0.96 25.43 2.65
CA THR A 82 0.93 26.43 3.73
C THR A 82 2.09 27.42 3.61
N ILE A 83 3.31 26.91 3.39
CA ILE A 83 4.51 27.75 3.21
C ILE A 83 4.34 28.69 2.02
N GLU A 84 3.81 28.21 0.89
CA GLU A 84 3.57 29.04 -0.28
C GLU A 84 2.56 30.15 -0.02
N ILE A 85 1.47 29.86 0.70
CA ILE A 85 0.47 30.86 1.07
C ILE A 85 1.09 31.94 1.95
N LEU A 86 1.86 31.54 2.97
CA LEU A 86 2.54 32.48 3.87
C LEU A 86 3.58 33.34 3.14
N LYS A 87 4.32 32.76 2.20
CA LYS A 87 5.25 33.52 1.34
C LYS A 87 4.52 34.56 0.48
N LYS A 88 3.36 34.20 -0.10
CA LYS A 88 2.55 35.15 -0.87
C LYS A 88 2.00 36.27 0.01
N ALA A 89 1.53 35.95 1.22
CA ALA A 89 1.03 36.94 2.17
C ALA A 89 2.14 37.91 2.62
N THR A 90 3.30 37.39 3.01
CA THR A 90 4.45 38.23 3.41
C THR A 90 4.93 39.14 2.29
N ALA A 91 5.01 38.63 1.05
CA ALA A 91 5.35 39.45 -0.12
C ALA A 91 4.31 40.55 -0.38
N PHE A 92 3.02 40.25 -0.19
CA PHE A 92 1.95 41.23 -0.30
C PHE A 92 2.09 42.35 0.74
N PHE A 93 2.26 42.01 2.02
CA PHE A 93 2.40 43.00 3.09
C PHE A 93 3.69 43.84 2.98
N ALA A 94 4.80 43.25 2.56
CA ALA A 94 6.03 44.01 2.32
C ALA A 94 5.83 45.10 1.24
N LYS A 95 5.12 44.76 0.15
CA LYS A 95 4.81 45.70 -0.92
C LYS A 95 3.85 46.81 -0.49
N GLU A 96 2.94 46.55 0.44
CA GLU A 96 2.04 47.58 0.99
C GLU A 96 2.75 48.57 1.94
N ASN A 97 3.73 48.10 2.71
CA ASN A 97 4.51 48.95 3.63
C ASN A 97 5.53 49.87 2.93
N ASP A 98 5.97 49.54 1.72
CA ASP A 98 6.91 50.37 0.94
C ASP A 98 6.21 51.54 0.20
N ARG A 99 4.92 51.80 0.47
CA ARG A 99 4.07 52.73 -0.29
C ARG A 99 3.69 53.99 0.47
#